data_AF-A0A224YVD0-F1
#
_entry.id   AF-A0A224YVD0-F1
#
_cell.length_a   1.000
_cell.length_b   1.000
_cell.length_c   1.000
_cell.angle_alpha   90.00
_cell.angle_beta   90.00
_cell.angle_gamma   90.00
#
_symmetry.space_group_name_H-M   'P 1'
#
loop_
_entity.id
_entity.type
_entity.pdbx_description
1 polymer ?
#
loop_
_entity_poly.entity_id
_entity_poly.type
_entity_poly.pdbx_seq_one_letter_code
_entity_poly.pdbx_strand_id
1 'polypeptide(L)'
;MANPKYADLPGIAYEQPDIYETEDLPESDQVISDVGVDQSDSVNTLSVSVTEAYEKFKGCTVDSSTVDFTEGISKQPKKGYHVISGEWEMAGEKEPENLQQKHQRLQFEVRELLNEVQSIKENVQEGDQGGLAEPAYILQQAQLIQKMLLDLDLERVLGAPTLQALSDPQAALHRTLVSQLEQLRSGPPPAAAPVKEKPATEPGQDAVQTTIKVASLEERIKKLENLVGTDTQKLSMLTSHTSGNCLTDIAQLLSSRLHLLESSHLDQVEARLSVLQQKMQQCADKKVALEELDKSGKVNELYELLKKADAMGNSLNQVVERLVCLQGVHEHALQFSKAVSQLDLVQQHLSLALKGNEKNLAEAQKNFAENMETITKNLALLETKMAALKK
;
A
#
# COMPACT_ATOMS: atom_id res chain seq x y z
N MET A 1 -27.14 -35.55 -27.09
CA MET A 1 -28.56 -35.38 -26.71
C MET A 1 -29.04 -34.08 -27.33
N ALA A 2 -30.13 -34.10 -28.12
CA ALA A 2 -30.59 -32.91 -28.83
C ALA A 2 -31.09 -31.84 -27.84
N ASN A 3 -30.63 -30.60 -28.01
CA ASN A 3 -31.10 -29.47 -27.22
C ASN A 3 -32.58 -29.20 -27.54
N PRO A 4 -33.48 -29.11 -26.54
CA PRO A 4 -34.92 -28.98 -26.78
C PRO A 4 -35.29 -27.70 -27.55
N LYS A 5 -34.44 -26.67 -27.48
CA LYS A 5 -34.59 -25.42 -28.24
C LYS A 5 -34.49 -25.61 -29.76
N TYR A 6 -33.84 -26.67 -30.24
CA TYR A 6 -33.53 -26.90 -31.65
C TYR A 6 -34.17 -28.17 -32.23
N ALA A 7 -35.06 -28.84 -31.47
CA ALA A 7 -35.65 -30.11 -31.86
C ALA A 7 -36.71 -29.97 -32.98
N ASP A 8 -37.45 -28.86 -32.99
CA ASP A 8 -38.55 -28.63 -33.95
C ASP A 8 -38.13 -27.87 -35.21
N LEU A 9 -36.85 -27.51 -35.32
CA LEU A 9 -36.30 -26.74 -36.44
C LEU A 9 -35.84 -27.70 -37.56
N PRO A 10 -36.39 -27.59 -38.79
CA PRO A 10 -35.91 -28.38 -39.92
C PRO A 10 -34.49 -27.93 -40.33
N GLY A 11 -33.63 -28.89 -40.69
CA GLY A 11 -32.28 -28.62 -41.22
C GLY A 11 -31.16 -28.50 -40.18
N ILE A 12 -31.40 -28.92 -38.93
CA ILE A 12 -30.35 -29.00 -37.91
C ILE A 12 -29.58 -30.32 -38.07
N ALA A 13 -28.25 -30.24 -38.08
CA ALA A 13 -27.38 -31.42 -38.10
C ALA A 13 -27.22 -31.96 -36.66
N TYR A 14 -27.72 -33.17 -36.40
CA TYR A 14 -27.66 -33.81 -35.07
C TYR A 14 -26.49 -34.79 -34.89
N GLU A 15 -25.97 -35.33 -35.98
CA GLU A 15 -24.91 -36.37 -35.97
C GLU A 15 -23.58 -35.85 -36.56
N GLN A 16 -23.35 -34.55 -36.45
CA GLN A 16 -22.08 -33.94 -36.80
C GLN A 16 -21.36 -33.50 -35.54
N PRO A 17 -20.02 -33.62 -35.47
CA PRO A 17 -19.26 -33.03 -34.38
C PRO A 17 -19.46 -31.51 -34.37
N ASP A 18 -19.62 -30.95 -33.17
CA ASP A 18 -19.85 -29.51 -33.00
C ASP A 18 -18.65 -28.67 -33.44
N ILE A 19 -17.43 -29.24 -33.40
CA ILE A 19 -16.16 -28.56 -33.68
C ILE A 19 -15.30 -29.46 -34.58
N TYR A 20 -14.74 -28.89 -35.65
CA TYR A 20 -13.72 -29.52 -36.49
C TYR A 20 -12.40 -28.79 -36.28
N GLU A 21 -11.51 -29.37 -35.48
CA GLU A 21 -10.19 -28.80 -35.17
C GLU A 21 -9.06 -29.74 -35.57
N THR A 22 -7.88 -29.17 -35.83
CA THR A 22 -6.64 -29.92 -36.03
C THR A 22 -6.14 -30.46 -34.69
N GLU A 23 -5.44 -31.60 -34.69
CA GLU A 23 -4.85 -32.17 -33.48
C GLU A 23 -3.95 -31.14 -32.77
N ASP A 24 -4.18 -30.95 -31.48
CA ASP A 24 -3.45 -29.96 -30.69
C ASP A 24 -1.98 -30.41 -30.52
N LEU A 25 -1.05 -29.60 -31.04
CA LEU A 25 0.38 -29.91 -31.00
C LEU A 25 0.98 -29.41 -29.68
N PRO A 26 1.86 -30.19 -29.02
CA PRO A 26 2.44 -29.86 -27.71
C PRO A 26 3.48 -28.71 -27.74
N GLU A 27 3.66 -28.02 -28.87
CA GLU A 27 4.75 -27.05 -29.07
C GLU A 27 4.60 -25.76 -28.25
N SER A 28 3.39 -25.50 -27.74
CA SER A 28 3.07 -24.29 -26.97
C SER A 28 3.65 -24.28 -25.54
N ASP A 29 4.05 -25.45 -25.01
CA ASP A 29 4.52 -25.62 -23.62
C ASP A 29 6.04 -25.54 -23.48
N GLN A 30 6.77 -25.31 -24.58
CA GLN A 30 8.22 -25.18 -24.54
C GLN A 30 8.62 -23.77 -24.11
N VAL A 31 9.29 -23.68 -22.96
CA VAL A 31 9.85 -22.44 -22.44
C VAL A 31 10.95 -21.95 -23.38
N ILE A 32 10.60 -21.07 -24.31
CA ILE A 32 11.57 -20.16 -24.92
C ILE A 32 11.83 -19.10 -23.86
N SER A 33 12.92 -19.27 -23.09
CA SER A 33 13.41 -18.25 -22.18
C SER A 33 13.95 -17.09 -23.02
N ASP A 34 13.05 -16.26 -23.50
CA ASP A 34 13.41 -15.01 -24.15
C ASP A 34 13.98 -14.07 -23.08
N VAL A 35 14.95 -13.25 -23.49
CA VAL A 35 15.70 -12.27 -22.69
C VAL A 35 16.93 -12.83 -21.96
N GLY A 36 17.89 -13.34 -22.72
CA GLY A 36 19.29 -13.17 -22.36
C GLY A 36 19.65 -11.69 -22.44
N VAL A 37 19.73 -10.99 -21.30
CA VAL A 37 20.31 -9.64 -21.25
C VAL A 37 21.73 -9.77 -21.78
N ASP A 38 22.05 -9.06 -22.87
CA ASP A 38 23.38 -9.04 -23.47
C ASP A 38 24.43 -8.70 -22.40
N GLN A 39 25.14 -9.73 -21.93
CA GLN A 39 26.30 -9.58 -21.06
C GLN A 39 27.47 -9.13 -21.94
N SER A 40 27.45 -7.88 -22.37
CA SER A 40 28.58 -7.30 -23.10
C SER A 40 29.73 -7.01 -22.14
N ASP A 41 30.95 -7.41 -22.49
CA ASP A 41 32.18 -7.16 -21.70
C ASP A 41 32.48 -5.66 -21.46
N SER A 42 31.80 -4.77 -22.19
CA SER A 42 31.95 -3.31 -22.06
C SER A 42 30.97 -2.66 -21.07
N VAL A 43 29.99 -3.41 -20.53
CA VAL A 43 28.95 -2.88 -19.64
C VAL A 43 29.01 -3.60 -18.30
N ASN A 44 29.39 -2.85 -17.26
CA ASN A 44 29.28 -3.33 -15.88
C ASN A 44 27.82 -3.22 -15.42
N THR A 45 27.15 -4.35 -15.27
CA THR A 45 25.82 -4.43 -14.66
C THR A 45 25.95 -4.42 -13.14
N LEU A 46 25.66 -3.27 -12.52
CA LEU A 46 25.64 -3.16 -11.07
C LEU A 46 24.27 -3.55 -10.52
N SER A 47 24.22 -4.56 -9.65
CA SER A 47 23.00 -4.87 -8.89
C SER A 47 22.82 -3.83 -7.80
N VAL A 48 21.85 -2.93 -7.97
CA VAL A 48 21.49 -1.95 -6.94
C VAL A 48 20.44 -2.55 -6.02
N SER A 49 20.76 -2.72 -4.74
CA SER A 49 19.78 -3.05 -3.72
C SER A 49 19.18 -1.76 -3.15
N VAL A 50 17.85 -1.67 -3.13
CA VAL A 50 17.14 -0.48 -2.62
C VAL A 50 17.36 -0.31 -1.12
N THR A 51 17.53 -1.41 -0.39
CA THR A 51 17.75 -1.43 1.06
C THR A 51 19.12 -0.86 1.43
N GLU A 52 20.21 -1.30 0.78
CA GLU A 52 21.54 -0.76 1.08
C GLU A 52 21.67 0.69 0.62
N ALA A 53 21.02 1.05 -0.50
CA ALA A 53 20.96 2.45 -0.93
C ALA A 53 20.23 3.31 0.11
N TYR A 54 19.10 2.86 0.64
CA TYR A 54 18.36 3.58 1.69
C TYR A 54 19.21 3.77 2.94
N GLU A 55 19.89 2.74 3.42
CA GLU A 55 20.75 2.83 4.61
C GLU A 55 21.90 3.83 4.42
N LYS A 56 22.51 3.88 3.22
CA LYS A 56 23.60 4.82 2.90
C LYS A 56 23.18 6.28 2.95
N PHE A 57 21.93 6.59 2.60
CA PHE A 57 21.40 7.96 2.58
C PHE A 57 20.52 8.28 3.79
N LYS A 58 20.34 7.34 4.72
CA LYS A 58 19.55 7.54 5.93
C LYS A 58 20.24 8.58 6.82
N GLY A 59 19.57 9.71 7.04
CA GLY A 59 20.08 10.81 7.86
C GLY A 59 20.81 11.90 7.07
N CYS A 60 20.98 11.74 5.75
CA CYS A 60 21.39 12.83 4.88
C CYS A 60 20.18 13.70 4.53
N THR A 61 20.21 14.97 4.89
CA THR A 61 19.20 15.96 4.46
C THR A 61 19.81 16.88 3.43
N VAL A 62 18.97 17.37 2.51
CA VAL A 62 19.42 18.28 1.45
C VAL A 62 18.82 19.64 1.75
N ASP A 63 19.69 20.63 1.98
CA ASP A 63 19.28 22.03 2.11
C ASP A 63 19.24 22.70 0.75
N SER A 64 18.10 23.34 0.48
CA SER A 64 17.82 24.08 -0.75
C SER A 64 17.81 25.61 -0.54
N SER A 65 18.09 26.09 0.67
CA SER A 65 17.97 27.51 1.04
C SER A 65 18.92 28.44 0.27
N THR A 66 20.11 27.95 -0.09
CA THR A 66 21.19 28.74 -0.72
C THR A 66 21.37 28.47 -2.22
N VAL A 67 20.44 27.73 -2.82
CA VAL A 67 20.56 27.28 -4.21
C VAL A 67 20.15 28.38 -5.18
N ASP A 68 21.10 28.87 -5.96
CA ASP A 68 20.87 29.85 -7.04
C ASP A 68 21.51 29.36 -8.35
N PHE A 69 20.67 29.04 -9.34
CA PHE A 69 21.07 28.62 -10.70
C PHE A 69 20.96 29.75 -11.73
N THR A 70 20.60 30.97 -11.33
CA THR A 70 20.53 32.09 -12.28
C THR A 70 21.92 32.43 -12.80
N GLU A 71 22.09 32.92 -14.03
CA GLU A 71 23.41 33.26 -14.61
C GLU A 71 23.97 34.63 -14.15
N GLY A 72 23.42 35.25 -13.10
CA GLY A 72 23.84 36.57 -12.63
C GLY A 72 25.25 36.60 -12.02
N ILE A 73 26.10 37.56 -12.36
CA ILE A 73 27.45 37.68 -11.77
C ILE A 73 27.32 38.13 -10.30
N SER A 74 27.42 37.19 -9.36
CA SER A 74 27.42 37.46 -7.91
C SER A 74 28.84 37.50 -7.35
N LYS A 75 29.05 38.23 -6.25
CA LYS A 75 30.34 38.29 -5.53
C LYS A 75 30.68 37.00 -4.79
N GLN A 76 29.68 36.17 -4.49
CA GLN A 76 29.85 34.87 -3.84
C GLN A 76 29.73 33.75 -4.88
N PRO A 77 30.51 32.66 -4.78
CA PRO A 77 30.36 31.52 -5.67
C PRO A 77 28.97 30.91 -5.45
N LYS A 78 28.23 30.72 -6.54
CA LYS A 78 26.94 30.01 -6.50
C LYS A 78 27.21 28.57 -6.09
N LYS A 79 26.67 28.17 -4.95
CA LYS A 79 26.71 26.79 -4.48
C LYS A 79 25.37 26.16 -4.85
N GLY A 80 25.43 24.92 -5.31
CA GLY A 80 24.23 24.10 -5.52
C GLY A 80 23.68 23.60 -4.18
N TYR A 81 22.97 22.49 -4.23
CA TYR A 81 22.43 21.84 -3.04
C TYR A 81 23.52 21.55 -2.00
N HIS A 82 23.26 21.88 -0.74
CA HIS A 82 24.12 21.53 0.37
C HIS A 82 23.59 20.25 1.02
N VAL A 83 24.42 19.21 1.09
CA VAL A 83 24.06 17.98 1.81
C VAL A 83 24.51 18.15 3.24
N ILE A 84 23.54 18.17 4.16
CA ILE A 84 23.78 18.17 5.59
C ILE A 84 23.79 16.71 6.02
N SER A 85 24.93 16.23 6.51
CA SER A 85 25.12 14.87 6.96
C SER A 85 25.71 14.86 8.37
N GLY A 86 24.92 14.42 9.34
CA GLY A 86 25.34 14.22 10.73
C GLY A 86 24.66 15.16 11.73
N GLU A 87 24.61 14.73 12.99
CA GLU A 87 24.02 15.45 14.14
C GLU A 87 24.96 16.51 14.74
N TRP A 88 26.18 16.64 14.21
CA TRP A 88 27.23 17.52 14.73
C TRP A 88 27.46 18.66 13.75
N GLU A 89 26.86 19.81 14.03
CA GLU A 89 27.04 21.04 13.26
C GLU A 89 27.61 22.16 14.13
N MET A 90 28.62 22.85 13.60
CA MET A 90 29.07 24.14 14.10
C MET A 90 28.62 25.19 13.07
N ALA A 91 27.91 26.22 13.52
CA ALA A 91 27.53 27.33 12.65
C ALA A 91 28.79 28.00 12.08
N GLY A 92 28.76 28.37 10.79
CA GLY A 92 29.82 29.16 10.19
C GLY A 92 29.86 30.57 10.81
N GLU A 93 31.04 31.23 10.78
CA GLU A 93 31.35 32.53 11.43
C GLU A 93 30.36 33.69 11.19
N LYS A 94 29.35 33.55 10.32
CA LYS A 94 28.46 34.64 9.87
C LYS A 94 26.96 34.34 10.01
N GLU A 95 26.56 33.21 10.59
CA GLU A 95 25.15 32.86 10.83
C GLU A 95 24.78 32.95 12.32
N PRO A 96 23.53 33.29 12.66
CA PRO A 96 23.09 33.30 14.06
C PRO A 96 23.02 31.88 14.62
N GLU A 97 23.78 31.62 15.67
CA GLU A 97 23.94 30.28 16.25
C GLU A 97 22.74 29.88 17.13
N ASN A 98 22.33 28.61 17.03
CA ASN A 98 21.39 28.02 17.99
C ASN A 98 22.10 27.70 19.32
N LEU A 99 21.36 27.63 20.43
CA LEU A 99 21.90 27.35 21.78
C LEU A 99 22.68 26.02 21.85
N GLN A 100 22.19 25.00 21.14
CA GLN A 100 22.85 23.70 21.03
C GLN A 100 24.17 23.81 20.25
N GLN A 101 24.16 24.52 19.11
CA GLN A 101 25.36 24.77 18.29
C GLN A 101 26.40 25.59 19.06
N LYS A 102 25.96 26.59 19.84
CA LYS A 102 26.82 27.41 20.68
C LYS A 102 27.50 26.60 21.79
N HIS A 103 26.78 25.66 22.40
CA HIS A 103 27.37 24.74 23.39
C HIS A 103 28.42 23.83 22.74
N GLN A 104 28.14 23.28 21.55
CA GLN A 104 29.09 22.48 20.79
C GLN A 104 30.35 23.28 20.40
N ARG A 105 30.19 24.54 19.95
CA ARG A 105 31.30 25.45 19.64
C ARG A 105 32.15 25.74 20.89
N LEU A 106 31.51 26.04 22.02
CA LEU A 106 32.22 26.28 23.29
C LEU A 106 32.96 25.03 23.77
N GLN A 107 32.41 23.82 23.58
CA GLN A 107 33.13 22.58 23.89
C GLN A 107 34.39 22.43 23.03
N PHE A 108 34.33 22.86 21.76
CA PHE A 108 35.46 22.87 20.86
C PHE A 108 36.49 23.94 21.23
N GLU A 109 36.08 25.19 21.46
CA GLU A 109 36.96 26.30 21.85
C GLU A 109 37.69 26.01 23.19
N VAL A 110 37.00 25.42 24.17
CA VAL A 110 37.63 25.03 25.44
C VAL A 110 38.63 23.89 25.25
N ARG A 111 38.35 22.95 24.33
CA ARG A 111 39.28 21.86 23.99
C ARG A 111 40.50 22.39 23.23
N GLU A 112 40.31 23.35 22.34
CA GLU A 112 41.39 24.05 21.64
C GLU A 112 42.28 24.82 22.63
N LEU A 113 41.69 25.61 23.53
CA LEU A 113 42.42 26.31 24.60
C LEU A 113 43.21 25.36 25.49
N LEU A 114 42.65 24.19 25.84
CA LEU A 114 43.37 23.15 26.58
C LEU A 114 44.59 22.64 25.82
N ASN A 115 44.44 22.39 24.52
CA ASN A 115 45.54 21.93 23.67
C ASN A 115 46.63 23.00 23.51
N GLU A 116 46.26 24.27 23.33
CA GLU A 116 47.20 25.38 23.22
C GLU A 116 47.98 25.61 24.52
N VAL A 117 47.30 25.62 25.66
CA VAL A 117 47.95 25.79 26.98
C VAL A 117 48.85 24.59 27.29
N GLN A 118 48.47 23.39 26.88
CA GLN A 118 49.31 22.20 27.02
C GLN A 118 50.54 22.25 26.10
N SER A 119 50.39 22.73 24.86
CA SER A 119 51.51 22.99 23.95
C SER A 119 52.45 24.07 24.50
N ILE A 120 51.92 25.16 25.07
CA ILE A 120 52.72 26.20 25.73
C ILE A 120 53.46 25.62 26.94
N LYS A 121 52.83 24.76 27.74
CA LYS A 121 53.48 24.08 28.87
C LYS A 121 54.64 23.19 28.40
N GLU A 122 54.46 22.45 27.32
CA GLU A 122 55.50 21.61 26.72
C GLU A 122 56.66 22.46 26.16
N ASN A 123 56.35 23.55 25.45
CA ASN A 123 57.35 24.49 24.92
C ASN A 123 58.10 25.28 26.02
N VAL A 124 57.44 25.61 27.14
CA VAL A 124 58.06 26.29 28.30
C VAL A 124 58.95 25.34 29.12
N GLN A 125 58.78 24.02 29.03
CA GLN A 125 59.72 23.08 29.63
C GLN A 125 61.08 23.05 28.90
N GLU A 126 61.15 23.52 27.65
CA GLU A 126 62.39 23.58 26.85
C GLU A 126 63.14 24.93 26.99
N GLY A 127 62.53 25.95 27.62
CA GLY A 127 63.13 27.28 27.84
C GLY A 127 63.24 27.66 29.33
N ASP A 128 64.37 28.26 29.72
CA ASP A 128 64.77 28.49 31.11
C ASP A 128 63.84 29.39 31.95
N GLN A 129 63.97 29.22 33.27
CA GLN A 129 63.10 29.59 34.38
C GLN A 129 62.65 31.06 34.46
N GLY A 130 61.33 31.27 34.45
CA GLY A 130 60.70 32.50 34.94
C GLY A 130 59.16 32.41 34.95
N GLY A 131 58.55 32.15 36.11
CA GLY A 131 57.09 32.27 36.33
C GLY A 131 56.30 30.96 36.46
N LEU A 132 56.70 30.07 37.38
CA LEU A 132 56.17 28.70 37.58
C LEU A 132 54.77 28.59 38.22
N ALA A 133 53.76 29.37 37.81
CA ALA A 133 52.40 29.18 38.35
C ALA A 133 51.24 29.44 37.38
N GLU A 134 51.39 30.33 36.39
CA GLU A 134 50.24 30.74 35.56
C GLU A 134 49.73 29.68 34.57
N PRO A 135 50.55 28.99 33.75
CA PRO A 135 50.03 28.08 32.74
C PRO A 135 49.41 26.80 33.33
N ALA A 136 49.98 26.29 34.43
CA ALA A 136 49.42 25.13 35.14
C ALA A 136 48.07 25.46 35.81
N TYR A 137 47.92 26.68 36.33
CA TYR A 137 46.68 27.16 36.91
C TYR A 137 45.59 27.37 35.84
N ILE A 138 45.94 27.96 34.68
CA ILE A 138 45.03 28.11 33.55
C ILE A 138 44.56 26.73 33.04
N LEU A 139 45.46 25.74 32.97
CA LEU A 139 45.10 24.38 32.57
C LEU A 139 44.11 23.73 33.56
N GLN A 140 44.36 23.90 34.87
CA GLN A 140 43.44 23.40 35.90
C GLN A 140 42.07 24.09 35.84
N GLN A 141 42.04 25.40 35.57
CA GLN A 141 40.79 26.15 35.40
C GLN A 141 40.04 25.75 34.11
N ALA A 142 40.75 25.58 33.00
CA ALA A 142 40.16 25.15 31.73
C ALA A 142 39.60 23.72 31.82
N GLN A 143 40.25 22.81 32.55
CA GLN A 143 39.71 21.48 32.86
C GLN A 143 38.44 21.55 33.73
N LEU A 144 38.38 22.49 34.68
CA LEU A 144 37.20 22.71 35.50
C LEU A 144 36.04 23.27 34.66
N ILE A 145 36.31 24.21 33.75
CA ILE A 145 35.33 24.73 32.79
C ILE A 145 34.83 23.63 31.86
N GLN A 146 35.72 22.79 31.34
CA GLN A 146 35.34 21.62 30.54
C GLN A 146 34.41 20.69 31.32
N LYS A 147 34.76 20.37 32.57
CA LYS A 147 33.91 19.54 33.43
C LYS A 147 32.55 20.17 33.69
N MET A 148 32.50 21.48 33.96
CA MET A 148 31.25 22.22 34.12
C MET A 148 30.41 22.22 32.82
N LEU A 149 31.05 22.31 31.66
CA LEU A 149 30.38 22.34 30.36
C LEU A 149 29.85 20.97 29.93
N LEU A 150 30.52 19.89 30.34
CA LEU A 150 29.99 18.52 30.26
C LEU A 150 28.86 18.27 31.28
N ASP A 151 28.97 18.79 32.51
CA ASP A 151 27.90 18.67 33.51
C ASP A 151 26.63 19.47 33.11
N LEU A 152 26.83 20.54 32.33
CA LEU A 152 25.84 21.29 31.55
C LEU A 152 25.45 20.52 30.27
N ASP A 153 25.11 19.24 30.40
CA ASP A 153 24.37 18.55 29.35
C ASP A 153 23.01 19.23 29.22
N LEU A 154 22.84 20.01 28.14
CA LEU A 154 21.63 20.78 27.87
C LEU A 154 20.37 19.90 27.91
N GLU A 155 20.49 18.63 27.56
CA GLU A 155 19.41 17.64 27.60
C GLU A 155 18.98 17.28 29.03
N ARG A 156 19.93 17.24 29.98
CA ARG A 156 19.63 16.96 31.38
C ARG A 156 19.06 18.18 32.11
N VAL A 157 19.51 19.39 31.75
CA VAL A 157 19.14 20.63 32.43
C VAL A 157 17.86 21.26 31.87
N LEU A 158 17.68 21.27 30.55
CA LEU A 158 16.48 21.83 29.91
C LEU A 158 15.40 20.75 29.66
N GLY A 159 15.80 19.48 29.53
CA GLY A 159 14.93 18.36 29.18
C GLY A 159 14.76 18.22 27.66
N ALA A 160 14.70 16.98 27.17
CA ALA A 160 14.40 16.64 25.78
C ALA A 160 13.21 17.42 25.13
N PRO A 161 12.08 17.70 25.82
CA PRO A 161 10.95 18.38 25.20
C PRO A 161 11.19 19.88 24.92
N THR A 162 12.05 20.56 25.68
CA THR A 162 12.33 21.99 25.47
C THR A 162 13.44 22.20 24.44
N LEU A 163 14.41 21.28 24.35
CA LEU A 163 15.39 21.29 23.27
C LEU A 163 14.74 21.07 21.91
N GLN A 164 13.80 20.11 21.81
CA GLN A 164 13.00 19.94 20.60
C GLN A 164 12.16 21.17 20.25
N ALA A 165 11.71 21.92 21.26
CA ALA A 165 10.95 23.16 21.07
C ALA A 165 11.83 24.34 20.62
N LEU A 166 13.11 24.35 20.99
CA LEU A 166 14.08 25.35 20.54
C LEU A 166 14.62 25.04 19.14
N SER A 167 14.76 23.76 18.78
CA SER A 167 15.15 23.36 17.42
C SER A 167 14.00 23.49 16.42
N ASP A 168 12.75 23.28 16.86
CA ASP A 168 11.56 23.45 16.03
C ASP A 168 10.44 24.22 16.78
N PRO A 169 10.37 25.55 16.62
CA PRO A 169 9.36 26.37 17.28
C PRO A 169 7.94 26.04 16.80
N GLN A 170 7.75 25.46 15.62
CA GLN A 170 6.42 25.09 15.10
C GLN A 170 5.90 23.81 15.75
N ALA A 171 6.75 22.82 15.98
CA ALA A 171 6.38 21.59 16.70
C ALA A 171 5.98 21.86 18.16
N ALA A 172 6.63 22.84 18.80
CA ALA A 172 6.29 23.28 20.15
C ALA A 172 4.89 23.91 20.21
N LEU A 173 4.60 24.82 19.28
CA LEU A 173 3.29 25.47 19.17
C LEU A 173 2.19 24.43 18.92
N HIS A 174 2.44 23.45 18.05
CA HIS A 174 1.49 22.37 17.79
C HIS A 174 1.17 21.56 19.06
N ARG A 175 2.18 21.18 19.86
CA ARG A 175 1.96 20.48 21.13
C ARG A 175 1.18 21.33 22.14
N THR A 176 1.45 22.63 22.22
CA THR A 176 0.69 23.54 23.10
C THR A 176 -0.76 23.75 22.63
N LEU A 177 -0.99 23.75 21.32
CA LEU A 177 -2.34 23.88 20.76
C LEU A 177 -3.16 22.60 21.03
N VAL A 178 -2.53 21.43 20.89
CA VAL A 178 -3.14 20.14 21.24
C VAL A 178 -3.47 20.07 22.73
N SER A 179 -2.56 20.51 23.62
CA SER A 179 -2.83 20.49 25.07
C SER A 179 -3.91 21.51 25.47
N GLN A 180 -3.96 22.66 24.81
CA GLN A 180 -5.04 23.64 24.98
C GLN A 180 -6.39 23.10 24.48
N LEU A 181 -6.40 22.35 23.37
CA LEU A 181 -7.60 21.67 22.86
C LEU A 181 -8.05 20.56 23.81
N GLU A 182 -7.14 19.82 24.46
CA GLU A 182 -7.47 18.83 25.49
C GLU A 182 -7.98 19.48 26.80
N GLN A 183 -7.45 20.63 27.19
CA GLN A 183 -7.96 21.42 28.31
C GLN A 183 -9.35 22.00 28.01
N LEU A 184 -9.58 22.47 26.78
CA LEU A 184 -10.90 22.91 26.31
C LEU A 184 -11.88 21.74 26.20
N ARG A 185 -11.40 20.54 25.85
CA ARG A 185 -12.20 19.29 25.85
C ARG A 185 -12.57 18.84 27.27
N SER A 186 -11.77 19.15 28.28
CA SER A 186 -12.01 18.71 29.66
C SER A 186 -12.81 19.68 30.55
N GLY A 187 -12.97 20.95 30.16
CA GLY A 187 -13.82 21.94 30.84
C GLY A 187 -13.38 22.30 32.29
N PRO A 188 -13.80 23.46 32.83
CA PRO A 188 -13.45 23.85 34.20
C PRO A 188 -14.17 22.94 35.22
N PRO A 189 -13.56 22.65 36.40
CA PRO A 189 -14.05 21.63 37.30
C PRO A 189 -15.37 22.04 37.97
N PRO A 190 -16.46 21.25 37.87
CA PRO A 190 -17.59 21.39 38.76
C PRO A 190 -17.36 20.55 40.02
N ALA A 191 -17.61 21.16 41.19
CA ALA A 191 -17.88 20.41 42.40
C ALA A 191 -19.17 19.58 42.21
N ALA A 192 -19.17 18.38 42.77
CA ALA A 192 -20.19 17.33 42.68
C ALA A 192 -20.13 16.46 41.42
N ALA A 193 -19.79 15.20 41.66
CA ALA A 193 -19.73 14.13 40.66
C ALA A 193 -21.09 13.91 39.98
N PRO A 194 -21.09 13.75 38.64
CA PRO A 194 -22.02 12.89 37.95
C PRO A 194 -21.29 11.67 37.38
N VAL A 195 -22.00 10.57 37.46
CA VAL A 195 -21.68 9.25 36.90
C VAL A 195 -21.23 9.40 35.44
N LYS A 196 -20.01 8.93 35.15
CA LYS A 196 -19.52 8.72 33.77
C LYS A 196 -20.26 7.51 33.18
N GLU A 197 -21.46 7.73 32.66
CA GLU A 197 -21.85 6.99 31.46
C GLU A 197 -20.92 7.47 30.34
N LYS A 198 -20.13 6.56 29.77
CA LYS A 198 -19.40 6.81 28.52
C LYS A 198 -20.38 6.59 27.36
N PRO A 199 -20.79 7.62 26.61
CA PRO A 199 -21.25 7.40 25.26
C PRO A 199 -20.08 7.54 24.28
N ALA A 200 -20.21 6.84 23.16
CA ALA A 200 -19.38 6.89 21.96
C ALA A 200 -17.99 6.22 22.06
N THR A 201 -17.97 4.92 21.79
CA THR A 201 -16.88 4.31 20.99
C THR A 201 -16.70 5.19 19.74
N GLU A 202 -15.54 5.80 19.57
CA GLU A 202 -15.20 6.55 18.36
C GLU A 202 -15.18 5.54 17.19
N PRO A 203 -16.11 5.59 16.21
CA PRO A 203 -16.21 4.60 15.14
C PRO A 203 -14.93 4.51 14.28
N GLY A 204 -14.08 5.53 14.34
CA GLY A 204 -12.75 5.51 13.71
C GLY A 204 -11.77 4.53 14.35
N GLN A 205 -11.83 4.30 15.67
CA GLN A 205 -10.89 3.39 16.33
C GLN A 205 -11.18 1.92 15.99
N ASP A 206 -12.46 1.55 15.89
CA ASP A 206 -12.87 0.19 15.53
C ASP A 206 -12.53 -0.12 14.06
N ALA A 207 -12.77 0.83 13.14
CA ALA A 207 -12.37 0.69 11.74
C ALA A 207 -10.84 0.53 11.61
N VAL A 208 -10.06 1.36 12.32
CA VAL A 208 -8.60 1.25 12.33
C VAL A 208 -8.15 -0.10 12.90
N GLN A 209 -8.77 -0.60 13.96
CA GLN A 209 -8.46 -1.94 14.49
C GLN A 209 -8.78 -3.06 13.50
N THR A 210 -9.88 -2.97 12.75
CA THR A 210 -10.18 -3.95 11.69
C THR A 210 -9.16 -3.91 10.56
N THR A 211 -8.73 -2.71 10.14
CA THR A 211 -7.68 -2.54 9.12
C THR A 211 -6.34 -3.09 9.60
N ILE A 212 -5.96 -2.88 10.87
CA ILE A 212 -4.74 -3.46 11.45
C ILE A 212 -4.80 -4.99 11.43
N LYS A 213 -5.95 -5.59 11.76
CA LYS A 213 -6.13 -7.05 11.71
C LYS A 213 -6.01 -7.56 10.28
N VAL A 214 -6.64 -6.91 9.30
CA VAL A 214 -6.54 -7.27 7.87
C VAL A 214 -5.09 -7.16 7.40
N ALA A 215 -4.39 -6.08 7.72
CA ALA A 215 -2.97 -5.90 7.38
C ALA A 215 -2.08 -6.99 8.00
N SER A 216 -2.36 -7.43 9.24
CA SER A 216 -1.61 -8.53 9.87
C SER A 216 -1.85 -9.88 9.18
N LEU A 217 -3.07 -10.12 8.68
CA LEU A 217 -3.40 -11.31 7.92
C LEU A 217 -2.76 -11.27 6.53
N GLU A 218 -2.77 -10.11 5.86
CA GLU A 218 -2.07 -9.90 4.59
C GLU A 218 -0.55 -10.11 4.73
N GLU A 219 0.07 -9.59 5.79
CA GLU A 219 1.50 -9.81 6.04
C GLU A 219 1.80 -11.31 6.25
N ARG A 220 0.93 -12.01 6.98
CA ARG A 220 1.07 -13.46 7.19
C ARG A 220 0.86 -14.25 5.88
N ILE A 221 -0.12 -13.86 5.07
CA ILE A 221 -0.37 -14.46 3.75
C ILE A 221 0.85 -14.23 2.86
N LYS A 222 1.37 -13.00 2.79
CA LYS A 222 2.59 -12.67 2.03
C LYS A 222 3.80 -13.48 2.49
N LYS A 223 3.97 -13.70 3.80
CA LYS A 223 5.01 -14.59 4.34
C LYS A 223 4.83 -16.03 3.86
N LEU A 224 3.60 -16.55 3.87
CA LEU A 224 3.30 -17.89 3.36
C LEU A 224 3.51 -17.99 1.85
N GLU A 225 3.11 -16.98 1.08
CA GLU A 225 3.32 -16.89 -0.37
C GLU A 225 4.80 -16.83 -0.71
N ASN A 226 5.61 -16.08 0.04
CA ASN A 226 7.06 -16.06 -0.15
C ASN A 226 7.72 -17.41 0.15
N LEU A 227 7.19 -18.19 1.11
CA LEU A 227 7.70 -19.52 1.45
C LEU A 227 7.33 -20.58 0.40
N VAL A 228 6.11 -20.54 -0.11
CA VAL A 228 5.61 -21.47 -1.14
C VAL A 228 6.13 -21.08 -2.53
N GLY A 229 6.40 -19.80 -2.73
CA GLY A 229 6.75 -19.19 -4.02
C GLY A 229 5.50 -18.82 -4.81
N THR A 230 5.50 -17.63 -5.41
CA THR A 230 4.41 -17.13 -6.27
C THR A 230 4.61 -17.49 -7.74
N ASP A 231 5.78 -18.03 -8.07
CA ASP A 231 6.19 -18.29 -9.45
C ASP A 231 5.45 -19.52 -9.99
N THR A 232 4.36 -19.25 -10.71
CA THR A 232 3.49 -20.27 -11.31
C THR A 232 4.30 -21.19 -12.23
N GLN A 233 5.39 -20.72 -12.83
CA GLN A 233 6.25 -21.52 -13.71
C GLN A 233 7.13 -22.51 -12.92
N LYS A 234 7.72 -22.10 -11.79
CA LYS A 234 8.46 -23.02 -10.91
C LYS A 234 7.53 -24.06 -10.27
N LEU A 235 6.33 -23.64 -9.87
CA LEU A 235 5.30 -24.55 -9.38
C LEU A 235 4.85 -25.52 -10.49
N SER A 236 4.71 -25.05 -11.74
CA SER A 236 4.38 -25.90 -12.90
C SER A 236 5.49 -26.92 -13.20
N MET A 237 6.76 -26.53 -13.12
CA MET A 237 7.89 -27.47 -13.26
C MET A 237 7.87 -28.55 -12.17
N LEU A 238 7.62 -28.18 -10.91
CA LEU A 238 7.56 -29.12 -9.79
C LEU A 238 6.31 -30.02 -9.85
N THR A 239 5.18 -29.49 -10.33
CA THR A 239 3.91 -30.21 -10.45
C THR A 239 3.80 -31.02 -11.73
N SER A 240 4.66 -30.85 -12.74
CA SER A 240 4.64 -31.63 -13.98
C SER A 240 4.66 -33.16 -13.78
N HIS A 241 5.29 -33.64 -12.71
CA HIS A 241 5.37 -35.06 -12.37
C HIS A 241 4.20 -35.57 -11.52
N THR A 242 3.29 -34.68 -11.12
CA THR A 242 2.12 -34.96 -10.28
C THR A 242 0.88 -34.47 -11.04
N SER A 243 -0.32 -35.00 -10.81
CA SER A 243 -1.53 -34.60 -11.54
C SER A 243 -2.06 -33.19 -11.15
N GLY A 244 -1.18 -32.20 -11.03
CA GLY A 244 -1.48 -30.77 -11.08
C GLY A 244 -1.90 -30.06 -9.79
N ASN A 245 -2.25 -30.75 -8.70
CA ASN A 245 -3.16 -30.09 -7.76
C ASN A 245 -2.62 -29.77 -6.35
N CYS A 246 -1.53 -30.38 -5.85
CA CYS A 246 -1.01 -29.97 -4.55
C CYS A 246 0.48 -30.27 -4.30
N LEU A 247 1.13 -29.38 -3.53
CA LEU A 247 2.51 -29.53 -3.06
C LEU A 247 2.66 -30.76 -2.13
N THR A 248 1.58 -31.14 -1.45
CA THR A 248 1.55 -32.32 -0.58
C THR A 248 1.70 -33.63 -1.36
N ASP A 249 1.13 -33.73 -2.57
CA ASP A 249 1.30 -34.91 -3.42
C ASP A 249 2.75 -35.03 -3.91
N ILE A 250 3.41 -33.90 -4.20
CA ILE A 250 4.84 -33.90 -4.54
C ILE A 250 5.69 -34.35 -3.34
N ALA A 251 5.38 -33.86 -2.14
CA ALA A 251 6.06 -34.29 -0.92
C ALA A 251 5.85 -35.80 -0.65
N GLN A 252 4.64 -36.32 -0.90
CA GLN A 252 4.35 -37.76 -0.81
C GLN A 252 5.06 -38.56 -1.89
N LEU A 253 5.17 -38.04 -3.11
CA LEU A 253 5.93 -38.67 -4.19
C LEU A 253 7.44 -38.68 -3.92
N LEU A 254 7.98 -37.59 -3.41
CA LEU A 254 9.38 -37.52 -2.97
C LEU A 254 9.63 -38.45 -1.79
N SER A 255 8.68 -38.50 -0.84
CA SER A 255 8.73 -39.45 0.27
C SER A 255 8.68 -40.89 -0.24
N SER A 256 7.80 -41.25 -1.17
CA SER A 256 7.77 -42.61 -1.71
C SER A 256 9.06 -42.93 -2.46
N ARG A 257 9.60 -42.01 -3.27
CA ARG A 257 10.91 -42.15 -3.90
C ARG A 257 12.06 -42.29 -2.89
N LEU A 258 11.99 -41.61 -1.75
CA LEU A 258 12.94 -41.75 -0.65
C LEU A 258 12.89 -43.18 -0.07
N HIS A 259 11.68 -43.71 0.15
CA HIS A 259 11.51 -45.10 0.62
C HIS A 259 11.96 -46.14 -0.43
N LEU A 260 11.94 -45.81 -1.73
CA LEU A 260 12.55 -46.64 -2.78
C LEU A 260 14.09 -46.64 -2.73
N LEU A 261 14.72 -45.61 -2.14
CA LEU A 261 16.17 -45.55 -1.98
C LEU A 261 16.66 -46.52 -0.89
N GLU A 262 15.78 -46.94 0.02
CA GLU A 262 16.10 -47.92 1.05
C GLU A 262 16.01 -49.35 0.48
N SER A 263 17.16 -49.90 0.10
CA SER A 263 17.30 -51.25 -0.49
C SER A 263 16.52 -52.35 0.27
N SER A 264 16.54 -52.33 1.61
CA SER A 264 15.82 -53.29 2.45
C SER A 264 14.30 -53.22 2.32
N HIS A 265 13.76 -52.03 2.07
CA HIS A 265 12.32 -51.84 1.84
C HIS A 265 11.93 -52.28 0.44
N LEU A 266 12.80 -52.07 -0.56
CA LEU A 266 12.60 -52.54 -1.92
C LEU A 266 12.47 -54.08 -1.98
N ASP A 267 13.39 -54.81 -1.35
CA ASP A 267 13.39 -56.28 -1.32
C ASP A 267 12.12 -56.84 -0.63
N GLN A 268 11.69 -56.21 0.47
CA GLN A 268 10.49 -56.62 1.19
C GLN A 268 9.21 -56.34 0.39
N VAL A 269 9.18 -55.22 -0.34
CA VAL A 269 8.06 -54.85 -1.22
C VAL A 269 8.01 -55.76 -2.44
N GLU A 270 9.15 -56.11 -3.05
CA GLU A 270 9.24 -57.06 -4.17
C GLU A 270 8.73 -58.45 -3.78
N ALA A 271 9.14 -58.97 -2.61
CA ALA A 271 8.65 -60.25 -2.11
C ALA A 271 7.13 -60.25 -1.88
N ARG A 272 6.56 -59.15 -1.36
CA ARG A 272 5.10 -59.01 -1.17
C ARG A 272 4.35 -58.85 -2.50
N LEU A 273 4.92 -58.11 -3.46
CA LEU A 273 4.36 -57.94 -4.80
C LEU A 273 4.31 -59.26 -5.56
N SER A 274 5.37 -60.07 -5.48
CA SER A 274 5.41 -61.41 -6.08
C SER A 274 4.29 -62.31 -5.54
N VAL A 275 4.08 -62.31 -4.21
CA VAL A 275 2.99 -63.05 -3.58
C VAL A 275 1.61 -62.51 -3.97
N LEU A 276 1.46 -61.18 -4.06
CA LEU A 276 0.20 -60.55 -4.49
C LEU A 276 -0.12 -60.87 -5.95
N GLN A 277 0.88 -60.81 -6.84
CA GLN A 277 0.73 -61.17 -8.25
C GLN A 277 0.29 -62.63 -8.41
N GLN A 278 0.87 -63.54 -7.64
CA GLN A 278 0.46 -64.94 -7.64
C GLN A 278 -1.01 -65.11 -7.19
N LYS A 279 -1.43 -64.38 -6.14
CA LYS A 279 -2.84 -64.39 -5.69
C LYS A 279 -3.78 -63.72 -6.69
N MET A 280 -3.33 -62.66 -7.37
CA MET A 280 -4.11 -61.95 -8.38
C MET A 280 -4.33 -62.83 -9.62
N GLN A 281 -3.32 -63.60 -10.03
CA GLN A 281 -3.46 -64.60 -11.09
C GLN A 281 -4.50 -65.66 -10.71
N GLN A 282 -4.44 -66.20 -9.49
CA GLN A 282 -5.42 -67.17 -8.99
C GLN A 282 -6.86 -66.60 -8.89
N CYS A 283 -6.99 -65.30 -8.64
CA CYS A 283 -8.28 -64.60 -8.64
C CYS A 283 -8.76 -64.29 -10.06
N ALA A 284 -7.87 -63.91 -10.98
CA ALA A 284 -8.20 -63.68 -12.38
C ALA A 284 -8.75 -64.96 -13.04
N ASP A 285 -8.11 -66.11 -12.78
CA ASP A 285 -8.58 -67.42 -13.24
C ASP A 285 -10.00 -67.75 -12.73
N LYS A 286 -10.38 -67.23 -11.55
CA LYS A 286 -11.72 -67.38 -10.96
C LYS A 286 -12.72 -66.31 -11.42
N LYS A 287 -12.24 -65.12 -11.79
CA LYS A 287 -13.06 -63.95 -12.18
C LYS A 287 -13.49 -63.98 -13.65
N VAL A 288 -12.71 -64.62 -14.53
CA VAL A 288 -13.10 -64.90 -15.93
C VAL A 288 -14.41 -65.69 -16.00
N ALA A 289 -14.79 -66.40 -14.93
CA ALA A 289 -16.07 -67.09 -14.83
C ALA A 289 -17.29 -66.19 -14.53
N LEU A 290 -17.13 -64.87 -14.31
CA LEU A 290 -18.17 -64.06 -13.66
C LEU A 290 -18.42 -62.62 -14.19
N GLU A 291 -17.80 -62.14 -15.28
CA GLU A 291 -18.06 -60.76 -15.73
C GLU A 291 -19.04 -60.62 -16.92
N GLU A 292 -20.19 -60.01 -16.62
CA GLU A 292 -21.05 -59.27 -17.54
C GLU A 292 -20.33 -57.99 -18.01
N LEU A 293 -20.09 -57.89 -19.31
CA LEU A 293 -19.33 -56.83 -19.98
C LEU A 293 -20.03 -55.45 -19.99
N ASP A 294 -21.35 -55.41 -19.80
CA ASP A 294 -22.15 -54.17 -19.94
C ASP A 294 -22.23 -53.30 -18.68
N LYS A 295 -21.94 -53.86 -17.49
CA LYS A 295 -21.92 -53.10 -16.24
C LYS A 295 -20.62 -52.32 -16.05
N SER A 296 -19.48 -52.82 -16.55
CA SER A 296 -18.18 -52.17 -16.41
C SER A 296 -18.06 -50.90 -17.27
N GLY A 297 -18.63 -50.88 -18.47
CA GLY A 297 -18.64 -49.70 -19.34
C GLY A 297 -19.40 -48.51 -18.73
N LYS A 298 -20.64 -48.75 -18.28
CA LYS A 298 -21.46 -47.72 -17.60
C LYS A 298 -20.85 -47.26 -16.28
N VAL A 299 -20.24 -48.17 -15.53
CA VAL A 299 -19.54 -47.84 -14.28
C VAL A 299 -18.29 -47.00 -14.55
N ASN A 300 -17.55 -47.28 -15.63
CA ASN A 300 -16.41 -46.45 -16.03
C ASN A 300 -16.84 -45.06 -16.51
N GLU A 301 -17.93 -44.93 -17.26
CA GLU A 301 -18.49 -43.61 -17.63
C GLU A 301 -18.91 -42.81 -16.39
N LEU A 302 -19.58 -43.45 -15.42
CA LEU A 302 -19.94 -42.81 -14.15
C LEU A 302 -18.71 -42.44 -13.32
N TYR A 303 -17.65 -43.26 -13.35
CA TYR A 303 -16.39 -42.96 -12.67
C TYR A 303 -15.70 -41.74 -13.27
N GLU A 304 -15.65 -41.61 -14.60
CA GLU A 304 -15.10 -40.43 -15.27
C GLU A 304 -15.93 -39.17 -15.00
N LEU A 305 -17.26 -39.28 -14.99
CA LEU A 305 -18.13 -38.17 -14.59
C LEU A 305 -17.91 -37.78 -13.13
N LEU A 306 -17.77 -38.75 -12.23
CA LEU A 306 -17.49 -38.49 -10.82
C LEU A 306 -16.12 -37.83 -10.64
N LYS A 307 -15.09 -38.27 -11.36
CA LYS A 307 -13.75 -37.68 -11.32
C LYS A 307 -13.75 -36.22 -11.77
N LYS A 308 -14.50 -35.90 -12.84
CA LYS A 308 -14.71 -34.51 -13.30
C LYS A 308 -15.52 -33.70 -12.29
N ALA A 309 -16.55 -34.30 -11.69
CA ALA A 309 -17.39 -33.65 -10.69
C ALA A 309 -16.65 -33.40 -9.36
N ASP A 310 -15.75 -34.29 -8.95
CA ASP A 310 -14.95 -34.18 -7.72
C ASP A 310 -13.97 -33.00 -7.80
N ALA A 311 -13.34 -32.81 -8.97
CA ALA A 311 -12.53 -31.63 -9.25
C ALA A 311 -13.33 -30.31 -9.13
N MET A 312 -14.61 -30.32 -9.53
CA MET A 312 -15.51 -29.16 -9.40
C MET A 312 -16.14 -29.04 -7.99
N GLY A 313 -16.26 -30.14 -7.25
CA GLY A 313 -16.81 -30.17 -5.89
C GLY A 313 -15.97 -29.35 -4.91
N ASN A 314 -14.65 -29.40 -5.07
CA ASN A 314 -13.73 -28.60 -4.25
C ASN A 314 -13.85 -27.09 -4.49
N SER A 315 -14.14 -26.66 -5.72
CA SER A 315 -14.31 -25.25 -6.06
C SER A 315 -15.71 -24.71 -5.75
N LEU A 316 -16.73 -25.59 -5.68
CA LEU A 316 -18.11 -25.18 -5.39
C LEU A 316 -18.25 -24.47 -4.05
N ASN A 317 -17.67 -25.00 -2.98
CA ASN A 317 -17.71 -24.37 -1.66
C ASN A 317 -17.04 -22.99 -1.66
N GLN A 318 -15.90 -22.87 -2.34
CA GLN A 318 -15.18 -21.60 -2.48
C GLN A 318 -15.99 -20.56 -3.28
N VAL A 319 -16.70 -20.98 -4.33
CA VAL A 319 -17.57 -20.11 -5.12
C VAL A 319 -18.77 -19.64 -4.29
N VAL A 320 -19.36 -20.52 -3.48
CA VAL A 320 -20.46 -20.16 -2.57
C VAL A 320 -20.00 -19.18 -1.51
N GLU A 321 -18.86 -19.40 -0.86
CA GLU A 321 -18.30 -18.45 0.11
C GLU A 321 -18.01 -17.09 -0.53
N ARG A 322 -17.45 -17.08 -1.75
CA ARG A 322 -17.22 -15.84 -2.50
C ARG A 322 -18.53 -15.10 -2.81
N LEU A 323 -19.59 -15.82 -3.18
CA LEU A 323 -20.92 -15.24 -3.41
C LEU A 323 -21.51 -14.63 -2.14
N VAL A 324 -21.34 -15.26 -0.98
CA VAL A 324 -21.78 -14.73 0.32
C VAL A 324 -20.99 -13.47 0.67
N CYS A 325 -19.66 -13.48 0.53
CA CYS A 325 -18.82 -12.30 0.76
C CYS A 325 -19.18 -11.13 -0.18
N LEU A 326 -19.55 -11.43 -1.43
CA LEU A 326 -19.95 -10.41 -2.42
C LEU A 326 -21.43 -10.00 -2.34
N GLN A 327 -22.24 -10.66 -1.50
CA GLN A 327 -23.67 -10.39 -1.40
C GLN A 327 -23.97 -8.92 -1.10
N GLY A 328 -23.24 -8.31 -0.16
CA GLY A 328 -23.43 -6.90 0.20
C GLY A 328 -23.11 -5.96 -0.96
N VAL A 329 -22.06 -6.25 -1.72
CA VAL A 329 -21.69 -5.47 -2.91
C VAL A 329 -22.74 -5.62 -4.01
N HIS A 330 -23.25 -6.84 -4.24
CA HIS A 330 -24.33 -7.07 -5.20
C HIS A 330 -25.63 -6.36 -4.79
N GLU A 331 -25.97 -6.33 -3.51
CA GLU A 331 -27.13 -5.61 -3.00
C GLU A 331 -26.97 -4.09 -3.19
N HIS A 332 -25.79 -3.54 -2.88
CA HIS A 332 -25.49 -2.13 -3.14
C HIS A 332 -25.55 -1.79 -4.64
N ALA A 333 -25.03 -2.65 -5.52
CA ALA A 333 -25.11 -2.45 -6.97
C ALA A 333 -26.56 -2.46 -7.47
N LEU A 334 -27.41 -3.34 -6.92
CA LEU A 334 -28.83 -3.39 -7.24
C LEU A 334 -29.59 -2.14 -6.76
N GLN A 335 -29.28 -1.65 -5.55
CA GLN A 335 -29.82 -0.40 -5.04
C GLN A 335 -29.34 0.82 -5.84
N PHE A 336 -28.07 0.82 -6.28
CA PHE A 336 -27.50 1.87 -7.11
C PHE A 336 -28.22 1.97 -8.46
N SER A 337 -28.46 0.85 -9.13
CA SER A 337 -29.23 0.85 -10.40
C SER A 337 -30.63 1.45 -10.22
N LYS A 338 -31.31 1.13 -9.11
CA LYS A 338 -32.61 1.75 -8.77
C LYS A 338 -32.47 3.25 -8.51
N ALA A 339 -31.47 3.67 -7.73
CA ALA A 339 -31.25 5.08 -7.43
C ALA A 339 -30.94 5.90 -8.70
N VAL A 340 -30.16 5.35 -9.63
CA VAL A 340 -29.90 5.96 -10.95
C VAL A 340 -31.19 6.09 -11.76
N SER A 341 -32.04 5.06 -11.79
CA SER A 341 -33.34 5.13 -12.49
C SER A 341 -34.28 6.17 -11.89
N GLN A 342 -34.29 6.32 -10.57
CA GLN A 342 -35.08 7.35 -9.88
C GLN A 342 -34.54 8.75 -10.15
N LEU A 343 -33.21 8.91 -10.17
CA LEU A 343 -32.57 10.17 -10.49
C LEU A 343 -32.87 10.60 -11.94
N ASP A 344 -32.83 9.67 -12.90
CA ASP A 344 -33.21 9.95 -14.28
C ASP A 344 -34.68 10.42 -14.39
N LEU A 345 -35.60 9.75 -13.68
CA LEU A 345 -37.00 10.19 -13.61
C LEU A 345 -37.16 11.60 -13.01
N VAL A 346 -36.45 11.89 -11.91
CA VAL A 346 -36.46 13.21 -11.28
C VAL A 346 -35.87 14.27 -12.22
N GLN A 347 -34.80 13.94 -12.96
CA GLN A 347 -34.18 14.83 -13.94
C GLN A 347 -35.13 15.11 -15.11
N GLN A 348 -35.82 14.09 -15.63
CA GLN A 348 -36.84 14.26 -16.66
C GLN A 348 -37.97 15.16 -16.17
N HIS A 349 -38.48 14.94 -14.96
CA HIS A 349 -39.53 15.76 -14.35
C HIS A 349 -39.07 17.21 -14.16
N LEU A 350 -37.86 17.44 -13.65
CA LEU A 350 -37.29 18.78 -13.47
C LEU A 350 -37.10 19.50 -14.82
N SER A 351 -36.69 18.77 -15.87
CA SER A 351 -36.57 19.33 -17.22
C SER A 351 -37.93 19.77 -17.79
N LEU A 352 -39.00 19.01 -17.52
CA LEU A 352 -40.35 19.37 -17.92
C LEU A 352 -40.86 20.57 -17.13
N ALA A 353 -40.62 20.62 -15.82
CA ALA A 353 -40.97 21.75 -14.96
C ALA A 353 -40.25 23.04 -15.39
N LEU A 354 -38.96 22.97 -15.72
CA LEU A 354 -38.20 24.10 -16.26
C LEU A 354 -38.75 24.59 -17.59
N LYS A 355 -39.07 23.69 -18.52
CA LYS A 355 -39.75 24.05 -19.79
C LYS A 355 -41.11 24.68 -19.55
N GLY A 356 -41.85 24.23 -18.52
CA GLY A 356 -43.11 24.85 -18.10
C GLY A 356 -42.91 26.28 -17.58
N ASN A 357 -41.93 26.49 -16.71
CA ASN A 357 -41.60 27.81 -16.17
C ASN A 357 -41.10 28.77 -17.26
N GLU A 358 -40.31 28.29 -18.22
CA GLU A 358 -39.87 29.06 -19.38
C GLU A 358 -41.07 29.55 -20.21
N LYS A 359 -42.05 28.67 -20.49
CA LYS A 359 -43.29 29.06 -21.17
C LYS A 359 -44.08 30.11 -20.39
N ASN A 360 -44.23 29.92 -19.08
CA ASN A 360 -44.95 30.88 -18.23
C ASN A 360 -44.25 32.26 -18.20
N LEU A 361 -42.92 32.29 -18.18
CA LEU A 361 -42.15 33.53 -18.28
C LEU A 361 -42.30 34.20 -19.64
N ALA A 362 -42.26 33.44 -20.73
CA ALA A 362 -42.49 33.96 -22.07
C ALA A 362 -43.90 34.54 -22.22
N GLU A 363 -44.92 33.86 -21.67
CA GLU A 363 -46.30 34.35 -21.64
C GLU A 363 -46.44 35.61 -20.77
N ALA A 364 -45.82 35.64 -19.59
CA ALA A 364 -45.79 36.82 -18.74
C ALA A 364 -45.11 38.00 -19.46
N GLN A 365 -43.97 37.77 -20.12
CA GLN A 365 -43.27 38.80 -20.89
C GLN A 365 -44.13 39.34 -22.04
N LYS A 366 -44.83 38.46 -22.76
CA LYS A 366 -45.79 38.86 -23.80
C LYS A 366 -46.94 39.69 -23.21
N ASN A 367 -47.54 39.24 -22.11
CA ASN A 367 -48.61 39.97 -21.43
C ASN A 367 -48.14 41.33 -20.92
N PHE A 368 -46.90 41.44 -20.43
CA PHE A 368 -46.31 42.73 -20.05
C PHE A 368 -46.10 43.66 -21.24
N ALA A 369 -45.66 43.14 -22.39
CA ALA A 369 -45.52 43.93 -23.61
C ALA A 369 -46.88 44.45 -24.11
N GLU A 370 -47.90 43.59 -24.16
CA GLU A 370 -49.26 43.97 -24.55
C GLU A 370 -49.88 44.98 -23.58
N ASN A 371 -49.72 44.77 -22.26
CA ASN A 371 -50.17 45.72 -21.25
C ASN A 371 -49.45 47.07 -21.38
N MET A 372 -48.14 47.07 -21.63
CA MET A 372 -47.37 48.30 -21.84
C MET A 372 -47.86 49.05 -23.08
N GLU A 373 -48.11 48.35 -24.20
CA GLU A 373 -48.68 48.94 -25.41
C GLU A 373 -50.08 49.53 -25.17
N THR A 374 -50.88 48.86 -24.33
CA THR A 374 -52.20 49.35 -23.95
C THR A 374 -52.11 50.60 -23.08
N ILE A 375 -51.16 50.65 -22.14
CA ILE A 375 -50.88 51.83 -21.31
C ILE A 375 -50.40 53.00 -22.17
N THR A 376 -49.49 52.79 -23.13
CA THR A 376 -49.02 53.86 -24.02
C THR A 376 -50.13 54.39 -24.91
N LYS A 377 -50.99 53.52 -25.46
CA LYS A 377 -52.21 53.93 -26.18
C LYS A 377 -53.15 54.75 -25.30
N ASN A 378 -53.39 54.30 -24.07
CA ASN A 378 -54.24 55.02 -23.11
C ASN A 378 -53.65 56.39 -22.73
N LEU A 379 -52.33 56.48 -22.54
CA LEU A 379 -51.64 57.75 -22.28
C LEU A 379 -51.75 58.70 -23.48
N ALA A 380 -51.55 58.21 -24.71
CA ALA A 380 -51.72 59.01 -25.92
C ALA A 380 -53.17 59.51 -26.09
N LEU A 381 -54.17 58.68 -25.77
CA LEU A 381 -55.58 59.09 -25.72
C LEU A 381 -55.85 60.14 -24.63
N LEU A 382 -55.14 60.09 -23.52
CA LEU A 382 -55.27 61.06 -22.43
C LEU A 382 -54.59 62.39 -22.79
N GLU A 383 -53.43 62.35 -23.45
CA GLU A 383 -52.75 63.53 -24.00
C GLU A 383 -53.58 64.22 -25.08
N THR A 384 -54.18 63.47 -26.00
CA THR A 384 -55.06 64.03 -27.03
C THR A 384 -56.32 64.67 -26.42
N LYS A 385 -56.92 64.06 -25.39
CA LYS A 385 -58.02 64.67 -24.63
C LYS A 385 -57.59 65.91 -23.85
N MET A 386 -56.42 65.89 -23.22
CA MET A 386 -55.84 67.07 -22.54
C MET A 386 -55.55 68.22 -23.52
N ALA A 387 -55.11 67.90 -24.74
CA ALA A 387 -54.89 68.89 -25.80
C ALA A 387 -56.22 69.48 -26.31
N ALA A 388 -57.27 68.66 -26.43
CA ALA A 388 -58.60 69.12 -26.81
C ALA A 388 -59.27 70.03 -25.76
N LEU A 389 -58.93 69.88 -24.48
CA LEU A 389 -59.38 70.73 -23.37
C LEU A 389 -58.59 72.06 -23.24
N LYS A 390 -57.46 72.20 -23.94
CA LYS A 390 -56.64 73.42 -23.96
C LYS A 390 -57.02 74.41 -25.09
N LYS A 391 -58.07 74.12 -25.85
CA LYS A 391 -58.79 75.07 -26.71
C LYS A 391 -60.08 75.46 -26.03
#